data_AF-A0A8T4J3D7-F1
#
_entry.id   AF-A0A8T4J3D7-F1
#
_cell.length_a   1.000
_cell.length_b   1.000
_cell.length_c   1.000
_cell.angle_alpha   90.00
_cell.angle_beta   90.00
_cell.angle_gamma   90.00
#
_symmetry.space_group_name_H-M   'P 1'
#
loop_
_entity.id
_entity.type
_entity.pdbx_description
1 polymer ?
#
loop_
_entity_poly.entity_id
_entity_poly.type
_entity_poly.pdbx_seq_one_letter_code
_entity_poly.pdbx_strand_id
1 'polypeptide(L)' 'SIRQPVGVVAGITPFNFPAMVPMWMFPLAIACGNTFVLKPSEKDPSAAYRLAELAAEAGLPDGVLNVVNGDKVAVDRL' A
#
# COMPACT_ATOMS: atom_id res chain seq x y z
N SER A 1 -18.51 19.24 10.42
CA SER A 1 -18.64 17.98 9.65
C SER A 1 -17.71 16.94 10.24
N ILE A 2 -18.07 15.65 10.18
CA ILE A 2 -17.18 14.55 10.60
C ILE A 2 -16.39 14.09 9.36
N ARG A 3 -15.10 13.81 9.52
CA ARG A 3 -14.27 13.18 8.48
C ARG A 3 -14.34 11.66 8.68
N GLN A 4 -14.74 10.94 7.64
CA GLN A 4 -14.86 9.48 7.62
C GLN A 4 -13.95 8.91 6.53
N PRO A 5 -13.49 7.64 6.65
CA PRO A 5 -12.74 6.98 5.58
C PRO A 5 -13.57 6.86 4.31
N VAL A 6 -12.88 6.78 3.17
CA VAL A 6 -13.51 6.63 1.86
C VAL A 6 -13.66 5.16 1.43
N GLY A 7 -13.01 4.23 2.14
CA GLY A 7 -13.17 2.78 1.94
C GLY A 7 -11.86 2.09 1.57
N VAL A 8 -11.84 1.42 0.41
CA VAL A 8 -10.64 0.80 -0.16
C VAL A 8 -9.95 1.81 -1.06
N VAL A 9 -8.65 2.01 -0.88
CA VAL A 9 -7.85 2.91 -1.74
C VAL A 9 -6.61 2.20 -2.26
N ALA A 10 -6.08 2.65 -3.39
CA ALA A 10 -4.90 2.06 -4.02
C ALA A 10 -3.75 3.08 -4.14
N GLY A 11 -2.51 2.59 -4.09
CA GLY A 11 -1.31 3.37 -4.34
C GLY A 11 -0.38 2.69 -5.32
N ILE A 12 0.06 3.42 -6.34
CA ILE A 12 1.01 2.94 -7.36
C ILE A 12 2.32 3.72 -7.18
N THR A 13 3.43 3.03 -6.91
CA THR A 13 4.69 3.69 -6.53
C THR A 13 5.82 3.44 -7.53
N PRO A 14 6.70 4.44 -7.78
CA PRO A 14 7.83 4.33 -8.70
C PRO A 14 9.03 3.58 -8.09
N PHE A 15 10.05 3.32 -8.91
CA PHE A 15 11.26 2.58 -8.55
C PHE A 15 12.30 3.39 -7.74
N ASN A 16 12.24 4.72 -7.75
CA ASN A 16 13.33 5.52 -7.20
C ASN A 16 13.31 5.59 -5.66
N PHE A 17 12.17 5.27 -5.03
CA PHE A 17 11.99 5.33 -3.57
C PHE A 17 11.07 4.20 -3.07
N PRO A 18 11.51 2.93 -3.17
CA PRO A 18 10.66 1.76 -2.97
C PRO A 18 10.22 1.55 -1.51
N ALA A 19 10.79 2.27 -0.55
CA ALA A 19 10.34 2.28 0.85
C ALA A 19 9.59 3.57 1.22
N MET A 20 10.20 4.74 0.92
CA MET A 20 9.68 6.04 1.35
C MET A 20 8.32 6.38 0.70
N VAL A 21 8.16 6.18 -0.61
CA VAL A 21 6.91 6.54 -1.29
C VAL A 21 5.72 5.69 -0.82
N PRO A 22 5.83 4.35 -0.68
CA PRO A 22 4.78 3.57 -0.02
C PRO A 22 4.41 4.09 1.37
N MET A 23 5.41 4.42 2.21
CA MET A 23 5.19 4.93 3.57
C MET A 23 4.57 6.34 3.61
N TRP A 24 4.61 7.10 2.53
CA TRP A 24 3.86 8.36 2.43
C TRP A 24 2.38 8.15 2.10
N MET A 25 1.99 6.95 1.68
CA MET A 25 0.64 6.65 1.24
C MET A 25 -0.11 5.76 2.24
N PHE A 26 0.31 4.51 2.40
CA PHE A 26 -0.48 3.52 3.12
C PHE A 26 -0.63 3.82 4.63
N PRO A 27 0.39 4.31 5.37
CA PRO A 27 0.23 4.56 6.80
C PRO A 27 -0.80 5.65 7.09
N LEU A 28 -0.80 6.73 6.30
CA LEU A 28 -1.78 7.80 6.44
C LEU A 28 -3.20 7.33 6.06
N ALA A 29 -3.32 6.61 4.95
CA ALA A 29 -4.62 6.08 4.53
C ALA A 29 -5.23 5.13 5.57
N ILE A 30 -4.42 4.22 6.12
CA ILE A 30 -4.82 3.27 7.17
C ILE A 30 -5.13 3.99 8.48
N ALA A 31 -4.32 4.95 8.90
CA ALA A 31 -4.58 5.75 10.11
C ALA A 31 -5.91 6.53 10.01
N CYS A 32 -6.32 6.92 8.80
CA CYS A 32 -7.64 7.51 8.54
C CYS A 32 -8.79 6.48 8.47
N GLY A 33 -8.52 5.19 8.65
CA GLY A 33 -9.52 4.11 8.66
C GLY A 33 -9.80 3.46 7.30
N ASN A 34 -8.96 3.67 6.29
CA ASN A 34 -9.08 2.99 4.99
C ASN A 34 -8.34 1.65 4.99
N THR A 35 -8.70 0.79 4.04
CA THR A 35 -7.84 -0.33 3.64
C THR A 35 -7.06 0.04 2.37
N PHE A 36 -5.90 -0.56 2.17
CA PHE A 36 -4.94 -0.13 1.16
C PHE A 36 -4.46 -1.27 0.27
N VAL A 37 -4.46 -1.03 -1.04
CA VAL A 37 -3.82 -1.91 -2.04
C VAL A 37 -2.61 -1.20 -2.62
N LEU A 38 -1.42 -1.69 -2.29
CA LEU A 38 -0.15 -1.17 -2.79
C LEU A 38 0.30 -1.95 -4.02
N LYS A 39 0.46 -1.24 -5.14
CA LYS A 39 1.15 -1.72 -6.34
C LYS A 39 2.54 -1.06 -6.40
N PRO A 40 3.61 -1.73 -5.94
CA PRO A 40 4.96 -1.18 -6.02
C PRO A 40 5.54 -1.29 -7.43
N SER A 41 6.67 -0.63 -7.68
CA SER A 41 7.46 -0.85 -8.89
C SER A 41 7.90 -2.31 -8.97
N GLU A 42 7.73 -2.93 -10.14
CA GLU A 42 8.14 -4.30 -10.40
C GLU A 42 9.66 -4.48 -10.49
N LYS A 43 10.42 -3.38 -10.62
CA LYS A 43 11.88 -3.41 -10.72
C LYS A 43 12.57 -3.70 -9.40
N ASP A 44 11.95 -3.33 -8.29
CA ASP A 44 12.54 -3.33 -6.95
C ASP A 44 11.48 -3.47 -5.83
N PRO A 45 10.61 -4.50 -5.89
CA PRO A 45 9.42 -4.60 -5.02
C PRO A 45 9.73 -5.06 -3.59
N SER A 46 10.94 -5.57 -3.31
CA SER A 46 11.28 -6.25 -2.04
C SER A 46 11.05 -5.38 -0.81
N ALA A 47 11.30 -4.07 -0.90
CA ALA A 47 11.06 -3.16 0.22
C ALA A 47 9.57 -3.04 0.57
N ALA A 48 8.68 -3.00 -0.44
CA ALA A 48 7.24 -2.94 -0.22
C ALA A 48 6.71 -4.23 0.43
N TYR A 49 7.20 -5.39 0.00
CA TYR A 49 6.87 -6.66 0.65
C TYR A 49 7.33 -6.70 2.10
N ARG A 50 8.58 -6.30 2.38
CA ARG A 50 9.08 -6.28 3.76
C ARG A 50 8.29 -5.31 4.65
N LEU A 51 7.86 -4.17 4.12
CA LEU A 51 7.01 -3.22 4.86
C LEU A 51 5.64 -3.84 5.19
N ALA A 52 5.04 -4.61 4.28
CA ALA A 52 3.77 -5.28 4.53
C ALA A 52 3.90 -6.40 5.59
N GLU A 53 4.98 -7.18 5.53
CA GLU A 53 5.30 -8.17 6.58
C GLU A 53 5.48 -7.49 7.94
N LEU A 54 6.26 -6.41 8.01
CA LEU A 54 6.46 -5.63 9.24
C LEU A 54 5.14 -5.03 9.76
N ALA A 55 4.25 -4.60 8.89
CA ALA A 55 2.94 -4.10 9.30
C ALA A 55 2.07 -5.20 9.92
N ALA A 56 2.09 -6.41 9.33
CA ALA A 56 1.43 -7.57 9.91
C ALA A 56 2.05 -7.98 11.26
N GLU A 57 3.39 -8.03 11.35
CA GLU A 57 4.13 -8.26 12.60
C GLU A 57 3.77 -7.22 13.68
N ALA A 58 3.50 -5.97 13.30
CA ALA A 58 3.08 -4.90 14.20
C ALA A 58 1.60 -4.99 14.63
N GLY A 59 0.84 -5.97 14.14
CA GLY A 59 -0.54 -6.22 14.51
C GLY A 59 -1.58 -5.53 13.62
N LEU A 60 -1.19 -5.09 12.42
CA LEU A 60 -2.17 -4.62 11.44
C LEU A 60 -3.11 -5.78 11.06
N PRO A 61 -4.45 -5.60 11.10
CA PRO A 61 -5.38 -6.68 10.77
C PRO A 61 -5.23 -7.17 9.33
N ASP A 62 -5.47 -8.47 9.13
CA ASP A 62 -5.40 -9.12 7.81
C ASP A 62 -6.30 -8.39 6.80
N GLY A 63 -5.76 -8.17 5.60
CA GLY A 63 -6.47 -7.51 4.50
C GLY A 63 -6.52 -5.98 4.58
N VAL A 64 -6.04 -5.35 5.65
CA VAL A 64 -5.97 -3.86 5.73
C VAL A 64 -4.87 -3.29 4.83
N LEU A 65 -3.75 -4.01 4.67
CA LEU A 65 -2.71 -3.70 3.69
C LEU A 65 -2.49 -4.93 2.80
N ASN A 66 -2.67 -4.75 1.49
CA ASN A 66 -2.42 -5.77 0.48
C ASN A 66 -1.36 -5.26 -0.48
N VAL A 67 -0.42 -6.13 -0.89
CA VAL A 67 0.59 -5.80 -1.90
C VAL A 67 0.35 -6.64 -3.14
N VAL A 68 0.07 -5.98 -4.26
CA VAL A 68 -0.14 -6.62 -5.57
C VAL A 68 0.94 -6.12 -6.50
N ASN A 69 1.95 -6.94 -6.78
CA ASN A 69 2.97 -6.58 -7.76
C ASN A 69 2.48 -6.91 -9.18
N GLY A 70 3.02 -6.23 -10.18
CA GLY A 70 2.60 -6.40 -11.57
C GLY A 70 3.09 -5.24 -12.43
N ASP A 71 2.47 -5.02 -13.57
CA ASP A 71 2.82 -3.93 -14.49
C ASP A 71 1.58 -3.09 -14.83
N LYS A 72 1.48 -2.60 -16.06
CA LYS A 72 0.29 -1.92 -16.60
C LYS A 72 -1.00 -2.73 -16.36
N VAL A 73 -0.99 -4.05 -16.52
CA VAL A 73 -2.20 -4.87 -16.38
C VAL A 73 -2.71 -4.82 -14.94
N ALA A 74 -1.82 -4.84 -13.95
CA ALA A 74 -2.20 -4.70 -12.56
C ALA A 74 -2.79 -3.31 -12.29
N VAL A 75 -2.18 -2.25 -12.85
CA VAL A 75 -2.69 -0.87 -12.72
C VAL A 75 -4.09 -0.72 -13.32
N ASP A 76 -4.34 -1.24 -14.52
CA ASP A 76 -5.64 -1.12 -15.20
C ASP A 76 -6.78 -1.89 -14.50
N ARG A 77 -6.44 -2.80 -13.56
CA ARG A 77 -7.38 -3.66 -12.85
C ARG A 77 -7.65 -3.23 -11.40
N LEU A 78 -7.02 -2.15 -10.94
CA LEU A 78 -7.22 -1.53 -9.63
C LEU A 78 -8.18 -0.34 -9.73
#